data_AF-A0A392NH54-F1
#
_entry.id   AF-A0A392NH54-F1
#
_cell.length_a   1.000
_cell.length_b   1.000
_cell.length_c   1.000
_cell.angle_alpha   90.00
_cell.angle_beta   90.00
_cell.angle_gamma   90.00
#
_symmetry.space_group_name_H-M   'P 1'
#
loop_
_entity.id
_entity.type
_entity.pdbx_description
1 polymer ?
#
loop_
_entity_poly.entity_id
_entity_poly.type
_entity_poly.pdbx_seq_one_letter_code
_entity_poly.pdbx_strand_id
1 'polypeptide(L)' 'MVTRKIPLLLTFCFITISVILSQTVADDVPSNGTQIGFGYTVTTVTTDPTGKSLTANLKLINSSDVYGPDIPLLTLTA' A
#
# COMPACT_ATOMS: atom_id res chain seq x y z
N MET A 1 -43.73 3.92 -27.87
CA MET A 1 -42.36 3.37 -27.78
C MET A 1 -41.61 4.14 -26.69
N VAL A 2 -41.63 3.65 -25.44
CA VAL A 2 -41.04 4.33 -24.28
C VAL A 2 -39.58 3.92 -24.17
N THR A 3 -38.67 4.83 -24.47
CA THR A 3 -37.22 4.59 -24.48
C THR A 3 -36.70 4.48 -23.04
N ARG A 4 -36.33 3.26 -22.64
CA ARG A 4 -35.68 2.93 -21.36
C ARG A 4 -34.27 3.53 -21.28
N LYS A 5 -34.14 4.82 -20.93
CA LYS A 5 -32.84 5.47 -20.65
C LYS A 5 -32.47 5.57 -19.17
N ILE A 6 -33.34 5.07 -18.29
CA ILE A 6 -33.19 5.10 -16.83
C ILE A 6 -32.05 4.19 -16.28
N PRO A 7 -31.65 3.05 -16.88
CA PRO A 7 -30.67 2.17 -16.23
C PRO A 7 -29.25 2.76 -16.23
N LEU A 8 -28.89 3.54 -17.26
CA LEU A 8 -27.52 4.05 -17.42
C LEU A 8 -27.20 5.15 -16.40
N LEU A 9 -28.18 5.99 -16.06
CA LEU A 9 -28.01 7.07 -15.09
C LEU A 9 -27.83 6.53 -13.66
N LEU A 10 -28.60 5.49 -13.30
CA LEU A 10 -28.47 4.85 -11.99
C LEU A 10 -27.11 4.17 -11.81
N THR A 11 -26.63 3.45 -12.83
CA THR A 11 -25.31 2.82 -12.79
C THR A 11 -24.19 3.85 -12.64
N PHE A 12 -24.29 4.99 -13.36
CA PHE A 12 -23.32 6.07 -13.22
C PHE A 12 -23.30 6.66 -11.80
N CYS A 13 -24.48 6.90 -11.21
CA CYS A 13 -24.58 7.37 -9.81
C CYS A 13 -24.01 6.36 -8.81
N PHE A 14 -24.24 5.07 -9.00
CA PHE A 14 -23.67 4.04 -8.12
C PHE A 14 -22.14 4.03 -8.14
N ILE A 15 -21.53 4.12 -9.33
CA ILE A 15 -20.06 4.13 -9.47
C ILE A 15 -19.46 5.36 -8.80
N THR A 16 -20.04 6.55 -9.00
CA THR A 16 -19.52 7.78 -8.39
C THR A 16 -19.66 7.77 -6.87
N ILE A 17 -20.77 7.27 -6.34
CA ILE A 17 -20.98 7.12 -4.89
C ILE A 17 -19.96 6.14 -4.30
N SER A 18 -19.72 4.99 -4.93
CA SER A 18 -18.74 4.02 -4.47
C SER A 18 -17.31 4.57 -4.46
N VAL A 19 -16.93 5.35 -5.48
CA VAL A 19 -15.60 6.00 -5.53
C VAL A 19 -15.45 7.05 -4.43
N ILE A 20 -16.48 7.87 -4.18
CA ILE A 20 -16.45 8.88 -3.12
C ILE A 20 -16.36 8.22 -1.74
N LEU A 21 -17.08 7.12 -1.49
CA LEU A 21 -17.04 6.37 -0.23
C LEU A 21 -15.71 5.62 -0.01
N SER A 22 -15.00 5.27 -1.08
CA SER A 22 -13.73 4.54 -1.00
C SER A 22 -12.52 5.45 -0.76
N GLN A 23 -12.72 6.75 -0.58
CA GLN A 23 -11.65 7.65 -0.15
C GLN A 23 -11.22 7.26 1.25
N THR A 24 -10.12 6.52 1.34
CA THR A 24 -9.42 6.26 2.59
C THR A 24 -8.85 7.60 3.06
N VAL A 25 -9.30 8.08 4.21
CA VAL A 25 -8.59 9.11 4.97
C VAL A 25 -7.16 8.64 5.12
N ALA A 26 -6.22 9.32 4.46
CA ALA A 26 -4.84 9.28 4.89
C ALA A 26 -4.85 9.85 6.30
N ASP A 27 -4.54 9.01 7.29
CA ASP A 27 -4.39 9.44 8.66
C ASP A 27 -3.14 10.34 8.69
N ASP A 28 -3.33 11.65 8.49
CA ASP A 28 -2.32 12.66 8.80
C ASP A 28 -2.20 12.68 10.33
N VAL A 29 -1.50 11.67 10.86
CA VAL A 29 -1.04 11.65 12.24
C VAL A 29 -0.28 12.95 12.46
N PRO A 30 -0.68 13.78 13.43
CA PRO A 30 -0.07 15.08 13.61
C PRO A 30 1.44 14.91 13.83
N SER A 31 2.21 15.75 13.13
CA SER A 31 3.68 15.83 13.10
C SER A 31 4.33 16.19 14.45
N ASN A 32 3.68 15.90 15.57
CA ASN A 32 4.15 16.10 16.94
C ASN A 32 4.52 14.78 17.65
N GLY A 33 4.27 13.62 17.02
CA GLY A 33 4.81 12.33 17.46
C GLY A 33 6.06 11.96 16.65
N THR A 34 7.12 11.50 17.32
CA THR A 34 8.29 10.95 16.64
C THR A 34 7.87 9.73 15.82
N GLN A 35 8.07 9.77 14.50
CA GLN A 35 7.78 8.63 13.61
C GLN A 35 8.55 7.40 14.10
N ILE A 36 7.83 6.32 14.45
CA ILE A 36 8.45 5.12 15.05
C ILE A 36 9.32 4.34 14.07
N GLY A 37 9.05 4.45 12.78
CA GLY A 37 9.80 3.79 11.71
C GLY A 37 9.23 4.14 10.33
N PHE A 38 10.07 4.07 9.30
CA PHE A 38 9.71 4.43 7.91
C PHE A 38 9.53 3.21 6.99
N GLY A 39 9.84 2.00 7.48
CA GLY A 39 9.74 0.77 6.70
C GLY A 39 10.86 0.60 5.65
N TYR A 40 10.63 -0.30 4.70
CA TYR A 40 11.65 -0.77 3.74
C TYR A 40 11.13 -0.75 2.31
N THR A 41 12.04 -0.54 1.37
CA THR A 41 11.79 -0.69 -0.07
C THR A 41 12.43 -1.97 -0.62
N VAL A 42 11.81 -2.58 -1.61
CA VAL A 42 12.35 -3.77 -2.30
C VAL A 42 13.44 -3.35 -3.27
N THR A 43 14.62 -3.96 -3.15
CA THR A 43 15.76 -3.69 -4.05
C THR A 43 15.93 -4.77 -5.11
N THR A 44 15.80 -6.04 -4.72
CA THR A 44 15.87 -7.18 -5.64
C THR A 44 14.88 -8.25 -5.24
N VAL A 45 14.42 -9.00 -6.23
CA VAL A 45 13.56 -10.17 -6.05
C VAL A 45 14.10 -11.31 -6.91
N THR A 46 14.24 -12.48 -6.31
CA THR A 46 14.64 -13.71 -7.00
C THR A 46 13.69 -14.82 -6.62
N THR A 47 13.21 -15.57 -7.61
CA THR A 47 12.43 -16.79 -7.39
C THR A 47 13.32 -18.01 -7.55
N ASP A 48 13.06 -19.05 -6.79
CA ASP A 48 13.71 -20.32 -7.01
C ASP A 48 13.26 -20.92 -8.37
N PRO A 49 14.06 -21.83 -8.98
CA PRO A 49 13.71 -22.41 -10.28
C PRO A 49 12.40 -23.20 -10.28
N THR A 50 11.90 -23.64 -9.12
CA THR A 50 10.63 -24.36 -9.01
C THR A 50 9.42 -23.42 -8.90
N GLY A 51 9.65 -22.12 -8.70
CA GLY A 51 8.61 -21.10 -8.52
C GLY A 51 7.84 -21.24 -7.20
N LYS A 52 8.36 -22.01 -6.24
CA LYS A 52 7.74 -22.28 -4.94
C LYS A 52 8.25 -21.36 -3.85
N SER A 53 9.40 -20.74 -4.07
CA SER A 53 10.02 -19.86 -3.09
C SER A 53 10.54 -18.58 -3.73
N LEU A 54 10.55 -17.53 -2.93
CA LEU A 54 11.00 -16.20 -3.32
C LEU A 54 11.95 -15.67 -2.25
N THR A 55 13.00 -15.00 -2.67
CA THR A 55 13.91 -14.22 -1.81
C THR A 55 13.92 -12.78 -2.28
N ALA A 56 13.67 -11.84 -1.36
CA ALA A 56 13.71 -10.41 -1.62
C ALA A 56 14.73 -9.72 -0.70
N ASN A 57 15.51 -8.80 -1.26
CA ASN A 57 16.36 -7.92 -0.47
C ASN A 57 15.66 -6.58 -0.28
N LEU A 58 15.59 -6.13 0.97
CA LEU A 58 14.91 -4.91 1.38
C LEU A 58 15.93 -3.92 1.92
N LYS A 59 15.75 -2.63 1.60
CA LYS A 59 16.58 -1.52 2.09
C LYS A 59 15.73 -0.54 2.88
N LEU A 60 16.24 -0.12 4.03
CA LEU A 60 15.59 0.88 4.88
C LEU A 60 15.31 2.18 4.10
N ILE A 61 14.08 2.70 4.20
CA ILE A 61 13.66 3.93 3.50
C ILE A 61 14.26 5.17 4.16
N ASN A 62 14.16 5.25 5.48
CA ASN A 62 14.72 6.31 6.32
C ASN A 62 14.90 5.77 7.76
N SER A 63 15.78 6.38 8.54
CA SER A 63 16.12 5.94 9.90
C SER A 63 15.21 6.53 10.96
N SER A 64 14.80 5.69 11.90
CA SER A 64 14.24 6.03 13.21
C SER A 64 15.12 5.42 14.30
N ASP A 65 15.23 6.12 15.44
CA ASP A 65 15.90 5.62 16.64
C ASP A 65 14.95 5.46 17.84
N VAL A 66 13.62 5.53 17.61
CA VAL A 66 12.61 5.53 18.69
C VAL A 66 12.71 4.30 19.60
N TYR A 67 13.02 3.14 19.01
CA TYR A 67 13.23 1.89 19.74
C TYR A 67 14.65 1.33 19.57
N GLY A 68 15.60 2.21 19.27
CA GLY A 68 16.97 1.88 18.87
C GLY A 68 17.17 1.93 17.35
N PRO A 69 18.42 1.75 16.88
CA PRO A 69 18.75 1.89 15.46
C PRO A 69 18.06 0.84 14.58
N ASP A 70 17.49 1.30 13.48
CA ASP A 70 16.92 0.43 12.44
C ASP A 70 17.99 -0.46 11.76
N ILE A 71 17.57 -1.64 11.29
CA ILE A 71 18.41 -2.54 10.50
C ILE A 71 18.47 -2.03 9.04
N PRO A 72 19.63 -1.74 8.43
CA PRO A 72 19.67 -1.13 7.09
C PRO A 72 19.24 -2.06 5.94
N LEU A 73 19.50 -3.37 6.07
CA LEU A 73 19.29 -4.37 5.02
C LEU A 73 18.62 -5.60 5.61
N LEU A 74 17.56 -6.07 4.96
CA LEU A 74 16.86 -7.31 5.31
C LEU A 74 16.81 -8.25 4.11
N THR A 75 16.80 -9.54 4.39
CA THR A 75 16.48 -10.58 3.42
C THR A 75 15.18 -11.26 3.86
N LEU A 76 14.17 -11.23 2.98
CA LEU A 76 12.87 -11.85 3.20
C LEU A 76 12.74 -13.09 2.32
N THR A 77 12.30 -14.20 2.90
CA THR A 77 12.07 -15.48 2.21
C THR A 77 10.63 -15.94 2.41
N ALA A 78 9.97 -16.41 1.35
CA ALA A 78 8.62 -16.96 1.37
C ALA A 78 8.53 -18.21 0.49
#